data_AF-A0A9Q9JG27-F1
#
_entry.id   AF-A0A9Q9JG27-F1
#
_cell.length_a   1.000
_cell.length_b   1.000
_cell.length_c   1.000
_cell.angle_alpha   90.00
_cell.angle_beta   90.00
_cell.angle_gamma   90.00
#
_symmetry.space_group_name_H-M   'P 1'
#
loop_
_entity.id
_entity.type
_entity.pdbx_description
1 polymer ?
#
loop_
_entity_poly.entity_id
_entity_poly.type
_entity_poly.pdbx_seq_one_letter_code
_entity_poly.pdbx_strand_id
1 'polypeptide(L)'
;MFSYLPIIHQISLAIVGVVLVTFLFFPNISTIFIYSSLNAIGLVSKTPHFYLINGEKYKPAMFHKTSWDTQVLSDMGEHFYIKGVNVFSVESKNLICPMAVVKIRDETYERDYVYFVPFADSKKIAELKKMTKDCLVLDDGDIQQWDALFDDNGKVRE
;
A
#
# COMPACT_ATOMS: atom_id res chain seq x y z
N MET A 1 20.87 -4.90 50.28
CA MET A 1 20.22 -4.38 49.07
C MET A 1 20.84 -5.12 47.88
N PHE A 2 20.23 -6.22 47.46
CA PHE A 2 20.76 -7.04 46.36
C PHE A 2 20.68 -6.24 45.05
N SER A 3 21.84 -5.99 44.42
CA SER A 3 21.91 -5.27 43.15
C SER A 3 21.54 -6.23 42.02
N TYR A 4 20.25 -6.29 41.69
CA TYR A 4 19.72 -7.05 40.55
C TYR A 4 19.95 -6.36 39.20
N LEU A 5 20.40 -5.10 39.22
CA LEU A 5 20.64 -4.26 38.05
C LEU A 5 21.55 -4.91 36.97
N PRO A 6 22.70 -5.53 37.30
CA PRO A 6 23.56 -6.16 36.29
C PRO A 6 22.91 -7.41 35.68
N ILE A 7 22.13 -8.16 36.46
CA ILE A 7 21.42 -9.36 36.00
C ILE A 7 20.30 -8.97 35.03
N ILE A 8 19.54 -7.92 35.36
CA ILE A 8 18.48 -7.38 34.48
C ILE A 8 19.08 -6.87 33.16
N HIS A 9 20.25 -6.22 33.20
CA HIS A 9 20.92 -5.72 32.01
C HIS A 9 21.41 -6.84 31.08
N GLN A 10 21.99 -7.90 31.64
CA GLN A 10 22.41 -9.08 30.86
C GLN A 10 21.23 -9.83 30.25
N ILE A 11 20.13 -10.00 30.99
CA ILE A 11 18.92 -10.64 30.48
C ILE A 11 18.33 -9.81 29.33
N SER A 12 18.29 -8.48 29.46
CA SER A 12 17.82 -7.59 28.41
C SER A 12 18.63 -7.73 27.11
N LEU A 13 19.96 -7.70 27.21
CA LEU A 13 20.85 -7.89 26.05
C LEU A 13 20.68 -9.26 25.40
N ALA A 14 20.51 -10.32 26.21
CA ALA A 14 20.26 -11.66 25.70
C ALA A 14 18.92 -11.74 24.93
N ILE A 15 17.87 -11.11 25.44
CA ILE A 15 16.56 -11.06 24.77
C ILE A 15 16.68 -10.31 23.43
N VAL A 16 17.34 -9.16 23.39
CA VAL A 16 17.57 -8.40 22.15
C VAL A 16 18.35 -9.24 21.15
N GLY A 17 19.39 -9.94 21.60
CA GLY A 17 20.18 -10.85 20.77
C GLY A 17 19.34 -11.99 20.18
N VAL A 18 18.50 -12.63 20.99
CA VAL A 18 17.59 -13.68 20.52
C VAL A 18 16.60 -13.15 19.49
N VAL A 19 16.01 -11.97 19.70
CA VAL A 19 15.08 -11.35 18.73
C VAL A 19 15.77 -11.08 17.40
N LEU A 20 16.98 -10.50 17.43
CA LEU A 20 17.76 -10.23 16.22
C LEU A 20 18.11 -11.51 15.46
N VAL A 21 18.56 -12.55 16.17
CA VAL A 21 18.84 -13.87 15.60
C VAL A 21 17.57 -14.45 14.98
N THR A 22 16.44 -14.35 15.66
CA THR A 22 15.15 -14.85 15.14
C THR A 22 14.76 -14.13 13.84
N PHE A 23 14.95 -12.82 13.75
CA PHE A 23 14.68 -12.06 12.51
C PHE A 23 15.62 -12.42 11.36
N LEU A 24 16.86 -12.82 11.64
CA LEU A 24 17.81 -13.28 10.62
C LEU A 24 17.46 -14.67 10.08
N PHE A 25 17.06 -15.60 10.95
CA PHE A 25 16.75 -16.98 10.57
C PHE A 25 15.30 -17.18 10.10
N PHE A 26 14.38 -16.29 10.49
CA PHE A 26 12.97 -16.33 10.10
C PHE A 26 12.56 -15.01 9.44
N PRO A 27 12.99 -14.76 8.19
CA PRO A 27 12.71 -13.53 7.46
C PRO A 27 11.21 -13.27 7.27
N ASN A 28 10.36 -14.30 7.33
CA ASN A 28 8.91 -14.16 7.23
C ASN A 28 8.30 -13.41 8.43
N ILE A 29 8.91 -13.53 9.62
CA ILE A 29 8.43 -12.80 10.81
C ILE A 29 8.80 -11.32 10.68
N SER A 30 10.04 -11.02 10.28
CA SER A 30 10.51 -9.63 10.16
C SER A 30 9.74 -8.86 9.09
N THR A 31 9.35 -9.47 7.97
CA THR A 31 8.55 -8.82 6.92
C THR A 31 7.13 -8.48 7.38
N ILE A 32 6.48 -9.34 8.18
CA ILE A 32 5.19 -9.05 8.79
C ILE A 32 5.28 -7.81 9.69
N PHE A 33 6.31 -7.74 10.54
CA PHE A 33 6.52 -6.57 11.40
C PHE A 33 6.78 -5.30 10.60
N ILE A 34 7.59 -5.35 9.54
CA ILE A 34 7.84 -4.20 8.66
C ILE A 34 6.55 -3.74 8.00
N TYR A 35 5.81 -4.66 7.36
CA TYR A 35 4.55 -4.32 6.70
C TYR A 35 3.53 -3.74 7.68
N SER A 36 3.36 -4.37 8.84
CA SER A 36 2.42 -3.91 9.86
C SER A 36 2.80 -2.55 10.41
N SER A 37 4.10 -2.28 10.56
CA SER A 37 4.61 -0.96 10.96
C SER A 37 4.30 0.09 9.88
N LEU A 38 4.65 -0.19 8.62
CA LEU A 38 4.38 0.69 7.48
C LEU A 38 2.87 0.98 7.32
N ASN A 39 2.03 -0.03 7.56
CA ASN A 39 0.57 0.12 7.51
C ASN A 39 0.04 0.97 8.67
N ALA A 40 0.57 0.79 9.88
CA ALA A 40 0.18 1.58 11.04
C ALA A 40 0.53 3.07 10.91
N ILE A 41 1.63 3.39 10.23
CA ILE A 41 2.03 4.77 9.92
C ILE A 41 1.42 5.29 8.61
N GLY A 42 0.54 4.52 7.96
CA GLY A 42 -0.18 4.93 6.75
C GLY A 42 0.66 4.98 5.46
N LEU A 43 1.90 4.48 5.48
CA LEU A 43 2.75 4.47 4.28
C LEU A 43 2.33 3.39 3.27
N VAL A 44 1.68 2.32 3.72
CA VAL A 44 1.10 1.29 2.86
C VAL A 44 -0.34 1.04 3.29
N SER A 45 -1.28 1.01 2.35
CA SER A 45 -2.68 0.68 2.63
C SER A 45 -3.17 -0.38 1.66
N LYS A 46 -4.13 -1.19 2.11
CA LYS A 46 -4.91 -2.08 1.23
C LYS A 46 -6.26 -1.46 0.88
N THR A 47 -6.64 -0.40 1.56
CA THR A 47 -7.98 0.17 1.47
C THR A 47 -8.07 0.99 0.19
N PRO A 48 -9.07 0.72 -0.66
CA PRO A 48 -9.34 1.54 -1.82
C PRO A 48 -9.95 2.87 -1.42
N HIS A 49 -9.49 3.92 -2.09
CA HIS A 49 -9.96 5.27 -1.89
C HIS A 49 -10.30 5.94 -3.21
N PHE A 50 -11.18 6.92 -3.15
CA PHE A 50 -11.39 7.84 -4.26
C PHE A 50 -10.44 9.02 -4.13
N TYR A 51 -9.78 9.37 -5.23
CA TYR A 51 -8.88 10.50 -5.33
C TYR A 51 -9.42 11.51 -6.32
N LEU A 52 -9.63 12.75 -5.87
CA LEU A 52 -9.82 13.90 -6.73
C LEU A 52 -8.49 14.22 -7.41
N ILE A 53 -8.49 14.35 -8.73
CA ILE A 53 -7.31 14.60 -9.55
C ILE A 53 -7.33 16.02 -10.10
N ASN A 54 -6.17 16.66 -10.13
CA ASN A 54 -5.99 17.96 -10.77
C ASN A 54 -6.20 17.86 -12.29
N GLY A 55 -7.33 18.41 -12.75
CA GLY A 55 -7.76 18.41 -14.15
C GLY A 55 -6.96 19.33 -15.07
N GLU A 56 -6.22 20.28 -14.51
CA GLU A 56 -5.35 21.18 -15.29
C GLU A 56 -4.10 20.42 -15.79
N LYS A 57 -3.60 19.48 -14.98
CA LYS A 57 -2.39 18.70 -15.26
C LYS A 57 -2.68 17.35 -15.90
N TYR A 58 -3.80 16.72 -15.53
CA TYR A 58 -4.18 15.39 -16.01
C TYR A 58 -5.55 15.43 -16.68
N LYS A 59 -5.80 14.53 -17.63
CA LYS A 59 -7.11 14.39 -18.29
C LYS A 59 -7.66 12.99 -18.07
N PRO A 60 -9.00 12.82 -17.94
CA PRO A 60 -9.61 11.49 -17.74
C PRO A 60 -9.19 10.45 -18.77
N ALA A 61 -8.94 10.85 -20.03
CA ALA A 61 -8.51 9.97 -21.10
C ALA A 61 -7.13 9.33 -20.89
N MET A 62 -6.29 9.88 -19.99
CA MET A 62 -5.01 9.30 -19.61
C MET A 62 -5.18 8.04 -18.74
N PHE A 63 -6.37 7.85 -18.15
CA PHE A 63 -6.70 6.74 -17.27
C PHE A 63 -7.60 5.79 -18.04
N HIS A 64 -7.00 4.73 -18.59
CA HIS A 64 -7.75 3.73 -19.35
C HIS A 64 -8.86 3.10 -18.50
N LYS A 65 -10.12 3.20 -18.97
CA LYS A 65 -11.32 2.69 -18.29
C LYS A 65 -11.28 1.19 -17.94
N THR A 66 -10.45 0.42 -18.65
CA THR A 66 -10.25 -1.01 -18.38
C THR A 66 -9.45 -1.27 -17.11
N SER A 67 -8.60 -0.32 -16.72
CA SER A 67 -7.71 -0.43 -15.57
C SER A 67 -8.15 0.48 -14.42
N TRP A 68 -8.72 1.64 -14.74
CA TRP A 68 -9.10 2.67 -13.78
C TRP A 68 -10.61 2.93 -13.77
N ASP A 69 -11.18 2.99 -12.57
CA ASP A 69 -12.54 3.49 -12.35
C ASP A 69 -12.46 5.01 -12.24
N THR A 70 -12.71 5.68 -13.37
CA THR A 70 -12.63 7.13 -13.51
C THR A 70 -14.03 7.72 -13.59
N GLN A 71 -14.32 8.67 -12.71
CA GLN A 71 -15.62 9.32 -12.62
C GLN A 71 -15.50 10.82 -12.87
N VAL A 72 -16.31 11.32 -13.80
CA VAL A 72 -16.43 12.75 -14.11
C VAL A 72 -17.82 13.18 -13.67
N LEU A 73 -17.89 14.11 -12.73
CA LEU A 73 -19.13 14.65 -12.21
C LEU A 73 -19.41 16.02 -12.84
N SER A 74 -20.68 16.33 -13.08
CA SER A 74 -21.11 17.68 -13.44
C SER A 74 -20.73 18.64 -12.31
N ASP A 75 -20.26 19.84 -12.66
CA ASP A 75 -19.88 20.94 -11.74
C ASP A 75 -18.49 20.87 -11.08
N MET A 76 -17.57 20.03 -11.58
CA MET A 76 -16.17 19.96 -11.08
C MET A 76 -15.12 20.63 -11.97
N GLY A 77 -15.57 21.37 -12.99
CA GLY A 77 -14.66 21.95 -13.98
C GLY A 77 -13.88 20.85 -14.71
N GLU A 78 -12.55 20.95 -14.72
CA GLU A 78 -11.68 19.95 -15.35
C GLU A 78 -11.35 18.76 -14.43
N HIS A 79 -11.64 18.87 -13.12
CA HIS A 79 -11.30 17.85 -12.14
C HIS A 79 -12.16 16.60 -12.30
N PHE A 80 -11.61 15.46 -11.88
CA PHE A 80 -12.26 14.16 -11.96
C PHE A 80 -11.77 13.25 -10.83
N TYR A 81 -12.47 12.16 -10.59
CA TYR A 81 -12.08 11.17 -9.59
C TYR A 81 -11.52 9.92 -10.23
N ILE A 82 -10.60 9.29 -9.52
CA ILE A 82 -10.17 7.91 -9.79
C ILE A 82 -10.31 7.07 -8.51
N LYS A 83 -10.71 5.81 -8.66
CA LYS A 83 -10.61 4.82 -7.58
C LYS A 83 -9.28 4.09 -7.67
N GLY A 84 -8.54 4.04 -6.57
CA GLY A 84 -7.26 3.35 -6.52
C GLY A 84 -6.85 2.99 -5.10
N VAL A 85 -5.73 2.28 -4.98
CA VAL A 85 -5.08 2.00 -3.70
C VAL A 85 -3.72 2.66 -3.68
N ASN A 86 -3.47 3.42 -2.62
CA ASN A 86 -2.13 3.91 -2.34
C ASN A 86 -1.29 2.77 -1.75
N VAL A 87 -0.31 2.32 -2.53
CA VAL A 87 0.58 1.22 -2.16
C VAL A 87 1.86 1.72 -1.51
N PHE A 88 2.19 3.01 -1.64
CA PHE A 88 3.38 3.60 -1.06
C PHE A 88 3.29 5.13 -1.03
N SER A 89 3.45 5.72 0.15
CA SER A 89 3.68 7.17 0.31
C SER A 89 5.10 7.43 0.77
N VAL A 90 5.74 8.47 0.23
CA VAL A 90 6.99 9.01 0.79
C VAL A 90 7.06 10.50 0.52
N GLU A 91 7.44 11.27 1.55
CA GLU A 91 7.44 12.73 1.50
C GLU A 91 6.07 13.27 1.03
N SER A 92 6.00 13.81 -0.18
CA SER A 92 4.79 14.36 -0.81
C SER A 92 4.40 13.61 -2.09
N LYS A 93 4.82 12.36 -2.22
CA LYS A 93 4.60 11.50 -3.39
C LYS A 93 3.84 10.25 -3.00
N ASN A 94 2.81 9.93 -3.76
CA ASN A 94 1.99 8.75 -3.58
C ASN A 94 2.05 7.87 -4.81
N LEU A 95 2.35 6.60 -4.61
CA LEU A 95 2.23 5.57 -5.63
C LEU A 95 0.81 4.99 -5.56
N ILE A 96 -0.05 5.44 -6.46
CA ILE A 96 -1.44 4.99 -6.55
C ILE A 96 -1.56 3.95 -7.65
N CYS A 97 -2.16 2.81 -7.32
CA CYS A 97 -2.37 1.70 -8.24
C CYS A 97 -3.86 1.46 -8.50
N PRO A 98 -4.22 0.95 -9.69
CA PRO A 98 -5.57 0.50 -9.97
C PRO A 98 -5.92 -0.72 -9.13
N MET A 99 -7.23 -0.93 -8.90
CA MET A 99 -7.75 -2.03 -8.06
C MET A 99 -7.31 -3.43 -8.53
N ALA A 100 -7.03 -3.61 -9.82
CA ALA A 100 -6.54 -4.87 -10.36
C ALA A 100 -5.20 -5.31 -9.73
N VAL A 101 -4.32 -4.35 -9.43
CA VAL A 101 -3.02 -4.63 -8.79
C VAL A 101 -3.20 -5.19 -7.38
N VAL A 102 -4.19 -4.68 -6.64
CA VAL A 102 -4.51 -5.10 -5.27
C VAL A 102 -4.95 -6.55 -5.26
N LYS A 103 -5.84 -6.93 -6.17
CA LYS A 103 -6.34 -8.30 -6.31
C LYS A 103 -5.20 -9.29 -6.57
N ILE A 104 -4.33 -8.99 -7.53
CA ILE A 104 -3.25 -9.92 -7.90
C ILE A 104 -2.11 -9.89 -6.90
N ARG A 105 -1.86 -8.76 -6.24
CA ARG A 105 -1.02 -8.71 -5.04
C ARG A 105 -1.57 -9.70 -4.00
N ASP A 106 -2.83 -9.59 -3.62
CA ASP A 106 -3.41 -10.45 -2.59
C ASP A 106 -3.42 -11.93 -3.05
N GLU A 107 -3.68 -12.26 -4.31
CA GLU A 107 -3.54 -13.64 -4.84
C GLU A 107 -2.09 -14.16 -4.90
N THR A 108 -1.12 -13.26 -4.99
CA THR A 108 0.32 -13.58 -4.93
C THR A 108 0.73 -13.80 -3.48
N TYR A 109 0.28 -12.95 -2.55
CA TYR A 109 0.75 -12.93 -1.16
C TYR A 109 -0.14 -13.67 -0.14
N GLU A 110 -1.43 -13.96 -0.40
CA GLU A 110 -2.28 -14.78 0.49
C GLU A 110 -1.72 -16.19 0.66
N ARG A 111 -0.93 -16.68 -0.32
CA ARG A 111 -0.18 -17.94 -0.19
C ARG A 111 1.24 -17.76 0.36
N ASP A 112 1.81 -16.56 0.25
CA ASP A 112 3.23 -16.28 0.50
C ASP A 112 3.51 -15.38 1.73
N TYR A 113 2.51 -14.88 2.46
CA TYR A 113 2.76 -14.12 3.71
C TYR A 113 3.48 -14.96 4.78
N VAL A 114 3.31 -16.28 4.74
CA VAL A 114 4.01 -17.25 5.59
C VAL A 114 5.41 -17.58 5.03
N TYR A 115 5.68 -17.28 3.76
CA TYR A 115 6.89 -17.66 3.01
C TYR A 115 7.30 -16.57 2.01
N PHE A 116 7.91 -15.49 2.48
CA PHE A 116 8.45 -14.44 1.61
C PHE A 116 9.75 -14.86 0.88
N VAL A 117 10.18 -16.13 0.97
CA VAL A 117 11.34 -16.68 0.24
C VAL A 117 11.16 -18.20 0.02
N PRO A 118 11.37 -18.82 -1.16
CA PRO A 118 11.33 -18.40 -2.55
C PRO A 118 10.42 -19.33 -3.40
N PHE A 119 9.20 -19.65 -2.95
CA PHE A 119 8.21 -20.36 -3.79
C PHE A 119 7.21 -19.42 -4.46
N ALA A 120 7.54 -18.12 -4.50
CA ALA A 120 6.76 -17.16 -5.23
C ALA A 120 6.76 -17.58 -6.71
N ASP A 121 5.59 -17.99 -7.19
CA ASP A 121 5.37 -18.39 -8.57
C ASP A 121 5.90 -17.26 -9.47
N SER A 122 7.00 -17.53 -10.18
CA SER A 122 7.69 -16.53 -10.98
C SER A 122 6.77 -15.90 -12.02
N LYS A 123 5.72 -16.62 -12.44
CA LYS A 123 4.67 -16.11 -13.31
C LYS A 123 3.81 -15.07 -12.60
N LYS A 124 3.38 -15.32 -11.35
CA LYS A 124 2.61 -14.36 -10.55
C LYS A 124 3.43 -13.11 -10.21
N ILE A 125 4.72 -13.27 -9.89
CA ILE A 125 5.61 -12.12 -9.68
C ILE A 125 5.75 -11.30 -10.98
N ALA A 126 5.94 -11.96 -12.12
CA ALA A 126 6.04 -11.29 -13.40
C ALA A 126 4.74 -10.57 -13.78
N GLU A 127 3.59 -11.16 -13.46
CA GLU A 127 2.27 -10.58 -13.67
C GLU A 127 2.05 -9.36 -12.78
N LEU A 128 2.34 -9.47 -11.48
CA LEU A 128 2.31 -8.34 -10.55
C LEU A 128 3.21 -7.21 -11.03
N LYS A 129 4.46 -7.50 -11.39
CA LYS A 129 5.42 -6.51 -11.92
C LYS A 129 4.91 -5.86 -13.21
N LYS A 130 4.16 -6.59 -14.04
CA LYS A 130 3.57 -6.04 -15.26
C LYS A 130 2.47 -5.04 -14.94
N MET A 131 1.56 -5.36 -14.02
CA MET A 131 0.45 -4.45 -13.69
C MET A 131 0.86 -3.29 -12.80
N THR A 132 1.92 -3.43 -12.00
CA THR A 132 2.44 -2.28 -11.24
C THR A 132 2.97 -1.17 -12.14
N LYS A 133 3.20 -1.44 -13.44
CA LYS A 133 3.53 -0.39 -14.42
C LYS A 133 2.37 0.55 -14.71
N ASP A 134 1.14 0.13 -14.41
CA ASP A 134 -0.05 0.96 -14.54
C ASP A 134 -0.28 1.84 -13.29
N CYS A 135 0.55 1.69 -12.26
CA CYS A 135 0.54 2.57 -11.10
C CYS A 135 1.17 3.92 -11.44
N LEU A 136 0.67 4.97 -10.78
CA LEU A 136 1.05 6.35 -11.02
C LEU A 136 1.69 6.94 -9.77
N VAL A 137 2.79 7.66 -9.97
CA VAL A 137 3.38 8.50 -8.93
C VAL A 137 2.74 9.88 -9.06
N LEU A 138 2.01 10.29 -8.03
CA LEU A 138 1.28 11.55 -7.99
C LEU A 138 1.73 12.36 -6.77
N ASP A 139 1.95 13.66 -6.98
CA ASP A 139 2.34 14.57 -5.90
C ASP A 139 1.09 14.99 -5.11
N ASP A 140 1.22 15.26 -3.80
CA ASP A 140 0.09 15.67 -2.93
C ASP A 140 -0.68 16.90 -3.44
N GLY A 141 -0.02 17.78 -4.20
CA GLY A 141 -0.67 18.95 -4.79
C GLY A 141 -1.57 18.63 -5.99
N ASP A 142 -1.41 17.44 -6.58
CA ASP A 142 -2.17 17.00 -7.76
C ASP A 142 -3.33 16.07 -7.40
N ILE A 143 -3.38 15.59 -6.16
CA ILE A 143 -4.36 14.61 -5.72
C ILE A 143 -4.90 14.93 -4.33
N GLN A 144 -6.17 14.62 -4.12
CA GLN A 144 -6.77 14.68 -2.79
C GLN A 144 -7.64 13.47 -2.56
N GLN A 145 -7.41 12.75 -1.46
CA GLN A 145 -8.30 11.66 -1.05
C GLN A 145 -9.67 12.22 -0.64
N TRP A 146 -10.75 11.63 -1.18
CA TRP A 146 -12.11 12.15 -1.03
C TRP A 146 -13.16 11.03 -0.99
N ASP A 147 -13.17 10.26 0.09
CA ASP A 147 -14.09 9.13 0.24
C ASP A 147 -15.51 9.52 0.66
N ALA A 148 -15.70 10.74 1.17
CA ALA A 148 -16.98 11.19 1.73
C ALA A 148 -18.11 11.26 0.68
N LEU A 149 -17.77 11.45 -0.59
CA LEU A 149 -18.73 11.62 -1.68
C LEU A 149 -19.27 10.30 -2.23
N PHE A 150 -18.58 9.18 -2.00
CA PHE A 150 -18.88 7.90 -2.63
C PHE A 150 -19.34 6.85 -1.63
N ASP A 151 -20.36 6.06 -1.98
CA ASP A 151 -20.78 4.88 -1.23
C ASP A 151 -19.79 3.71 -1.44
N ASP A 152 -20.02 2.61 -0.73
CA ASP A 152 -19.16 1.41 -0.82
C ASP A 152 -19.17 0.79 -2.23
N ASN A 153 -20.22 1.04 -3.01
CA ASN A 153 -20.37 0.59 -4.40
C ASN A 153 -19.72 1.55 -5.40
N GLY A 154 -19.15 2.66 -4.94
CA GLY A 154 -18.55 3.69 -5.78
C GLY A 154 -19.55 4.61 -6.48
N LYS A 155 -20.80 4.66 -6.03
CA LYS A 155 -21.79 5.64 -6.49
C LYS A 155 -21.72 6.89 -5.63
N VAL A 156 -22.04 8.03 -6.24
CA VAL A 156 -22.19 9.29 -5.51
C VAL A 156 -23.30 9.13 -4.46
N ARG A 157 -23.01 9.48 -3.20
CA ARG A 157 -24.01 9.51 -2.14
C ARG A 157 -24.97 10.68 -2.43
N GLU A 158 -26.26 10.37 -2.59
CA GLU A 158 -27.34 11.36 -2.68
C GLU A 158 -27.59 12.05 -1.33
#